data_AF-A0A919IE80-F1
#
_entry.id   AF-A0A919IE80-F1
#
_cell.length_a   1.000
_cell.length_b   1.000
_cell.length_c   1.000
_cell.angle_alpha   90.00
_cell.angle_beta   90.00
_cell.angle_gamma   90.00
#
_symmetry.space_group_name_H-M   'P 1'
#
loop_
_entity.id
_entity.type
_entity.pdbx_description
1 polymer ?
#
loop_
_entity_poly.entity_id
_entity_poly.type
_entity_poly.pdbx_seq_one_letter_code
_entity_poly.pdbx_strand_id
1 'polypeptide(L)'
;MTDQIERLFEDLRADTMPRIVPPGSAAARGTVRSRRIRRTAMAGAGLAVVVAAGIGFGAPSHLRQPAPAAAPLPQAELDVLAKSAATQIGLHDGDRYGGTATAPAGRVITLKRVPGTYEIVMACGGEAGNVAVNVSGNKWTLQCGPKPAPVHLTMTLTAADPEITLDATPDATARGRYALAYSMQLSEDDQKQLMYDADAVVGSSDEFGSGGGFLAADLDVRDERIKAGKYTFTFSCAGEGWVKVKIGNSDMTRVIKSYQKDCDGKATGFDVTLPAGTIGTVMVTPSPYAENQAAVAWRWDRR
;
A
#
# COMPACT_ATOMS: atom_id res chain seq x y z
N MET A 1 -22.17 28.30 -34.20
CA MET A 1 -22.43 26.86 -34.00
C MET A 1 -22.34 26.64 -32.51
N THR A 2 -23.48 26.51 -31.85
CA THR A 2 -23.57 26.28 -30.40
C THR A 2 -23.22 24.83 -30.10
N ASP A 3 -22.37 24.66 -29.09
CA ASP A 3 -21.63 23.45 -28.78
C ASP A 3 -22.57 22.33 -28.30
N GLN A 4 -22.57 21.18 -28.96
CA GLN A 4 -23.43 20.05 -28.60
C GLN A 4 -23.11 19.49 -27.20
N ILE A 5 -21.90 19.76 -26.70
CA ILE A 5 -21.44 19.36 -25.37
C ILE A 5 -22.20 20.13 -24.29
N GLU A 6 -22.53 21.39 -24.52
CA GLU A 6 -23.20 22.25 -23.53
C GLU A 6 -24.63 21.78 -23.25
N ARG A 7 -25.35 21.28 -24.28
CA ARG A 7 -26.69 20.68 -24.13
C ARG A 7 -26.68 19.38 -23.32
N LEU A 8 -25.64 18.56 -23.46
CA LEU A 8 -25.52 17.31 -22.69
C LEU A 8 -25.29 17.57 -21.20
N PHE A 9 -24.53 18.61 -20.85
CA PHE A 9 -24.33 18.98 -19.44
C PHE A 9 -25.56 19.65 -18.82
N GLU A 10 -26.40 20.32 -19.61
CA GLU A 10 -27.65 20.92 -19.13
C GLU A 10 -28.70 19.84 -18.79
N ASP A 11 -28.84 18.80 -19.64
CA ASP A 11 -29.74 17.68 -19.38
C ASP A 11 -29.29 16.85 -18.16
N LEU A 12 -27.98 16.60 -18.00
CA LEU A 12 -27.46 15.84 -16.85
C LEU A 12 -27.63 16.56 -15.50
N ARG A 13 -27.67 17.91 -15.49
CA ARG A 13 -27.94 18.69 -14.28
C ARG A 13 -29.41 18.70 -13.89
N ALA A 14 -30.33 18.53 -14.84
CA ALA A 14 -31.76 18.52 -14.55
C ALA A 14 -32.22 17.23 -13.86
N ASP A 15 -31.58 16.10 -14.12
CA ASP A 15 -32.13 14.78 -13.78
C ASP A 15 -31.48 14.03 -12.59
N THR A 16 -30.44 14.59 -11.95
CA THR A 16 -29.62 13.79 -11.01
C THR A 16 -29.40 14.36 -9.60
N MET A 17 -30.09 15.41 -9.17
CA MET A 17 -30.03 15.83 -7.76
C MET A 17 -31.23 15.29 -6.97
N PRO A 18 -31.13 14.11 -6.30
CA PRO A 18 -32.13 13.68 -5.35
C PRO A 18 -32.30 14.77 -4.28
N ARG A 19 -33.53 15.26 -4.11
CA ARG A 19 -33.88 16.18 -3.03
C ARG A 19 -33.62 15.49 -1.70
N ILE A 20 -32.47 15.77 -1.09
CA ILE A 20 -32.19 15.41 0.30
C ILE A 20 -33.05 16.36 1.14
N VAL A 21 -34.22 15.88 1.56
CA VAL A 21 -35.06 16.57 2.55
C VAL A 21 -34.39 16.37 3.91
N PRO A 22 -33.83 17.42 4.53
CA PRO A 22 -33.26 17.27 5.86
C PRO A 22 -34.38 16.85 6.83
N PRO A 23 -34.12 15.89 7.74
CA PRO A 23 -35.12 15.48 8.72
C PRO A 23 -35.54 16.71 9.54
N GLY A 24 -36.85 17.00 9.56
CA GLY A 24 -37.40 18.17 10.24
C GLY A 24 -37.01 18.20 11.72
N SER A 25 -36.94 19.41 12.29
CA SER A 25 -36.50 19.67 13.67
C SER A 25 -37.29 18.92 14.76
N ALA A 26 -38.44 18.33 14.43
CA ALA A 26 -39.19 17.43 15.30
C ALA A 26 -38.48 16.08 15.55
N ALA A 27 -37.77 15.52 14.56
CA ALA A 27 -37.03 14.27 14.71
C ALA A 27 -35.77 14.42 15.60
N ALA A 28 -35.14 15.59 15.55
CA ALA A 28 -33.97 15.91 16.40
C ALA A 28 -34.32 16.08 17.89
N ARG A 29 -35.56 16.47 18.23
CA ARG A 29 -35.98 16.66 19.64
C ARG A 29 -36.34 15.34 20.35
N GLY A 30 -36.74 14.31 19.60
CA GLY A 30 -37.13 13.01 20.17
C GLY A 30 -35.97 12.22 20.78
N THR A 31 -34.77 12.32 20.20
CA THR A 31 -33.59 11.54 20.62
C THR A 31 -32.92 12.09 21.87
N VAL A 32 -33.07 13.38 22.18
CA VAL A 32 -32.48 13.99 23.39
C VAL A 32 -33.30 13.66 24.64
N ARG A 33 -34.63 13.54 24.52
CA ARG A 33 -35.52 13.28 25.66
C ARG A 33 -35.40 11.84 26.21
N SER A 34 -35.12 10.85 25.35
CA SER A 34 -34.96 9.45 25.77
C SER A 34 -33.67 9.22 26.58
N ARG A 35 -32.61 9.98 26.34
CA ARG A 35 -31.35 9.87 27.10
C ARG A 35 -31.40 10.50 28.49
N ARG A 36 -32.24 11.52 28.72
CA ARG A 36 -32.36 12.12 30.06
C ARG A 36 -33.16 11.25 31.04
N ILE A 37 -34.19 10.55 30.57
CA ILE A 37 -35.04 9.72 31.46
C ILE A 37 -34.27 8.48 31.96
N ARG A 38 -33.30 7.97 31.19
CA ARG A 38 -32.47 6.82 31.63
C ARG A 38 -31.33 7.15 32.58
N ARG A 39 -31.02 8.43 32.81
CA ARG A 39 -29.91 8.84 33.69
C ARG A 39 -30.33 9.26 35.11
N THR A 40 -31.63 9.36 35.40
CA THR A 40 -32.14 9.78 36.72
C THR A 40 -32.79 8.65 37.54
N ALA A 41 -32.73 7.40 37.10
CA ALA A 41 -33.33 6.25 37.80
C ALA A 41 -32.33 5.33 38.54
N MET A 42 -31.04 5.67 38.61
CA MET A 42 -30.03 4.89 39.35
C MET A 42 -29.21 5.74 40.32
N ALA A 43 -29.89 6.57 41.11
CA ALA A 43 -29.28 7.27 42.23
C ALA A 43 -30.30 7.35 43.37
N GLY A 44 -30.46 6.25 44.10
CA GLY A 44 -31.25 6.26 45.34
C GLY A 44 -31.95 4.95 45.63
N ALA A 45 -31.26 4.05 46.34
CA ALA A 45 -31.76 3.19 47.41
C ALA A 45 -30.87 1.95 47.52
N GLY A 46 -30.08 1.86 48.59
CA GLY A 46 -29.29 0.67 48.89
C GLY A 46 -28.03 0.93 49.71
N LEU A 47 -28.17 1.69 50.80
CA LEU A 47 -27.14 1.81 51.82
C LEU A 47 -27.40 0.70 52.86
N ALA A 48 -26.31 0.03 53.26
CA ALA A 48 -26.10 -0.65 54.53
C ALA A 48 -26.38 -2.17 54.65
N VAL A 49 -25.36 -2.82 55.24
CA VAL A 49 -25.34 -4.10 55.98
C VAL A 49 -25.19 -5.39 55.15
N VAL A 50 -23.94 -5.72 54.78
CA VAL A 50 -23.34 -7.05 55.07
C VAL A 50 -21.84 -6.87 55.30
N VAL A 51 -21.45 -6.64 56.55
CA VAL A 51 -20.10 -6.94 57.05
C VAL A 51 -20.24 -8.19 57.92
N ALA A 52 -19.32 -9.15 57.72
CA ALA A 52 -19.05 -10.29 58.59
C ALA A 52 -20.05 -11.47 58.57
N ALA A 53 -20.09 -12.20 57.46
CA ALA A 53 -20.19 -13.66 57.51
C ALA A 53 -19.30 -14.21 56.38
N GLY A 54 -18.11 -14.69 56.74
CA GLY A 54 -17.16 -15.35 55.86
C GLY A 54 -17.67 -16.69 55.36
N ILE A 55 -18.70 -16.67 54.51
CA ILE A 55 -19.04 -17.80 53.66
C ILE A 55 -18.24 -17.56 52.39
N GLY A 56 -17.12 -18.26 52.27
CA GLY A 56 -16.34 -18.33 51.05
C GLY A 56 -17.20 -18.91 49.93
N PHE A 57 -17.97 -18.05 49.26
CA PHE A 57 -18.42 -18.29 47.90
C PHE A 57 -17.18 -18.21 47.01
N GLY A 58 -16.31 -19.22 47.14
CA GLY A 58 -15.33 -19.51 46.13
C GLY A 58 -16.14 -19.70 44.86
N ALA A 59 -16.08 -18.72 43.95
CA ALA A 59 -16.54 -18.90 42.58
C ALA A 59 -16.02 -20.27 42.16
N PRO A 60 -16.92 -21.23 41.90
CA PRO A 60 -16.53 -22.62 41.88
C PRO A 60 -15.42 -22.77 40.84
N SER A 61 -14.37 -23.51 41.19
CA SER A 61 -13.10 -23.54 40.45
C SER A 61 -13.26 -23.87 38.96
N HIS A 62 -14.36 -24.50 38.57
CA HIS A 62 -14.73 -24.76 37.18
C HIS A 62 -15.09 -23.49 36.37
N LEU A 63 -15.52 -22.39 37.00
CA LEU A 63 -15.76 -21.11 36.30
C LEU A 63 -14.47 -20.29 36.07
N ARG A 64 -13.35 -20.69 36.67
CA ARG A 64 -12.03 -20.11 36.42
C ARG A 64 -11.23 -20.88 35.38
N GLN A 65 -11.76 -21.98 34.85
CA GLN A 65 -11.08 -22.71 33.81
C GLN A 65 -11.12 -21.85 32.54
N PRO A 66 -9.97 -21.41 32.01
CA PRO A 66 -9.93 -20.65 30.78
C PRO A 66 -10.67 -21.47 29.72
N ALA A 67 -11.53 -20.81 28.92
CA ALA A 67 -12.15 -21.48 27.80
C ALA A 67 -11.04 -22.17 26.97
N PRO A 68 -11.21 -23.45 26.59
CA PRO A 68 -10.22 -24.15 25.81
C PRO A 68 -9.91 -23.35 24.54
N ALA A 69 -8.62 -23.28 24.18
CA ALA A 69 -8.20 -22.58 22.98
C ALA A 69 -8.93 -23.17 21.76
N ALA A 70 -9.46 -22.31 20.89
CA ALA A 70 -10.14 -22.74 19.68
C ALA A 70 -9.18 -23.55 18.80
N ALA A 71 -9.70 -24.56 18.11
CA ALA A 71 -8.91 -25.34 17.16
C ALA A 71 -8.42 -24.43 16.01
N PRO A 72 -7.17 -24.59 15.52
CA PRO A 72 -6.68 -23.89 14.34
C PRO A 72 -7.55 -24.17 13.11
N LEU A 73 -7.68 -23.19 12.22
CA LEU A 73 -8.41 -23.36 10.96
C LEU A 73 -7.55 -24.15 9.94
N PRO A 74 -8.17 -24.90 9.02
CA PRO A 74 -7.50 -25.47 7.87
C PRO A 74 -6.85 -24.40 6.98
N GLN A 75 -5.77 -24.73 6.29
CA GLN A 75 -5.05 -23.78 5.43
C GLN A 75 -5.96 -23.13 4.37
N ALA A 76 -6.86 -23.89 3.75
CA ALA A 76 -7.78 -23.37 2.73
C ALA A 76 -8.69 -22.25 3.29
N GLU A 77 -9.11 -22.34 4.56
CA GLU A 77 -9.89 -21.29 5.20
C GLU A 77 -9.02 -20.07 5.53
N LEU A 78 -7.78 -20.29 5.97
CA LEU A 78 -6.80 -19.21 6.18
C LEU A 78 -6.50 -18.45 4.88
N ASP A 79 -6.43 -19.14 3.74
CA ASP A 79 -6.22 -18.52 2.43
C ASP A 79 -7.42 -17.64 2.01
N VAL A 80 -8.65 -18.07 2.33
CA VAL A 80 -9.86 -17.26 2.11
C VAL A 80 -9.85 -16.01 3.00
N LEU A 81 -9.45 -16.13 4.27
CA LEU A 81 -9.29 -14.99 5.18
C LEU A 81 -8.20 -14.03 4.69
N ALA A 82 -7.08 -14.57 4.21
CA ALA A 82 -5.97 -13.80 3.63
C ALA A 82 -6.43 -12.99 2.42
N LYS A 83 -7.18 -13.62 1.50
CA LYS A 83 -7.75 -12.94 0.32
C LYS A 83 -8.77 -11.87 0.71
N SER A 84 -9.60 -12.13 1.72
CA SER A 84 -10.55 -11.14 2.25
C SER A 84 -9.82 -9.93 2.82
N ALA A 85 -8.81 -10.14 3.65
CA ALA A 85 -7.99 -9.07 4.22
C ALA A 85 -7.25 -8.28 3.12
N ALA A 86 -6.67 -8.96 2.13
CA ALA A 86 -6.03 -8.34 0.97
C ALA A 86 -7.01 -7.44 0.21
N THR A 87 -8.23 -7.92 -0.04
CA THR A 87 -9.28 -7.14 -0.70
C THR A 87 -9.64 -5.87 0.07
N GLN A 88 -9.69 -5.91 1.41
CA GLN A 88 -10.02 -4.74 2.23
C GLN A 88 -8.96 -3.63 2.14
N ILE A 89 -7.70 -3.99 1.92
CA ILE A 89 -6.61 -3.02 1.76
C ILE A 89 -6.31 -2.69 0.29
N GLY A 90 -7.13 -3.18 -0.65
CA GLY A 90 -6.92 -2.96 -2.09
C GLY A 90 -5.71 -3.67 -2.67
N LEU A 91 -5.24 -4.75 -2.04
CA LEU A 91 -4.13 -5.55 -2.54
C LEU A 91 -4.61 -6.48 -3.66
N HIS A 92 -4.04 -6.32 -4.85
CA HIS A 92 -4.37 -7.09 -6.05
C HIS A 92 -3.39 -8.25 -6.28
N ASP A 93 -3.83 -9.27 -7.03
CA ASP A 93 -2.96 -10.37 -7.44
C ASP A 93 -1.81 -9.82 -8.30
N GLY A 94 -0.58 -9.98 -7.82
CA GLY A 94 0.63 -9.43 -8.47
C GLY A 94 1.22 -8.22 -7.78
N ASP A 95 0.57 -7.64 -6.77
CA ASP A 95 1.16 -6.59 -5.95
C ASP A 95 2.33 -7.16 -5.13
N ARG A 96 3.56 -6.84 -5.54
CA ARG A 96 4.79 -7.37 -4.92
C ARG A 96 5.16 -6.69 -3.58
N TYR A 97 4.38 -5.70 -3.17
CA TYR A 97 4.70 -4.78 -2.05
C TYR A 97 3.80 -4.95 -0.84
N GLY A 98 2.75 -5.74 -1.04
CA GLY A 98 1.99 -6.32 0.03
C GLY A 98 2.17 -7.81 0.08
N GLY A 99 1.64 -8.38 1.13
CA GLY A 99 1.67 -9.82 1.31
C GLY A 99 0.59 -10.24 2.25
N THR A 100 0.34 -11.54 2.25
CA THR A 100 -0.48 -12.18 3.24
C THR A 100 0.39 -13.05 4.14
N ALA A 101 0.04 -13.07 5.42
CA ALA A 101 0.69 -13.88 6.42
C ALA A 101 -0.36 -14.68 7.18
N THR A 102 -0.26 -16.00 7.04
CA THR A 102 -0.98 -16.98 7.84
C THR A 102 0.07 -17.72 8.65
N ALA A 103 0.05 -17.62 9.97
CA ALA A 103 0.98 -18.37 10.81
C ALA A 103 0.30 -18.78 12.12
N PRO A 104 0.49 -20.03 12.58
CA PRO A 104 -0.08 -20.49 13.85
C PRO A 104 0.59 -19.81 15.06
N ALA A 105 1.83 -19.34 14.91
CA ALA A 105 2.59 -18.55 15.87
C ALA A 105 3.34 -17.47 15.09
N GLY A 106 3.52 -16.28 15.67
CA GLY A 106 3.82 -15.05 14.94
C GLY A 106 4.88 -15.13 13.84
N ARG A 107 4.65 -14.37 12.77
CA ARG A 107 5.52 -14.32 11.59
C ARG A 107 6.30 -13.02 11.61
N VAL A 108 7.62 -13.13 11.45
CA VAL A 108 8.52 -12.00 11.21
C VAL A 108 8.78 -11.92 9.71
N ILE A 109 8.52 -10.76 9.12
CA ILE A 109 8.82 -10.44 7.72
C ILE A 109 9.82 -9.30 7.74
N THR A 110 11.00 -9.51 7.18
CA THR A 110 12.03 -8.47 7.02
C THR A 110 12.06 -8.02 5.56
N LEU A 111 11.90 -6.73 5.33
CA LEU A 111 11.91 -6.12 4.00
C LEU A 111 12.99 -5.04 3.97
N LYS A 112 13.97 -5.19 3.06
CA LYS A 112 14.95 -4.14 2.79
C LYS A 112 14.32 -3.04 1.95
N ARG A 113 14.49 -1.80 2.39
CA ARG A 113 13.82 -0.61 1.88
C ARG A 113 14.77 0.58 1.74
N VAL A 114 14.55 1.40 0.71
CA VAL A 114 15.21 2.71 0.58
C VAL A 114 14.80 3.65 1.73
N PRO A 115 15.67 4.59 2.14
CA PRO A 115 15.28 5.65 3.06
C PRO A 115 14.11 6.47 2.50
N GLY A 116 13.18 6.86 3.37
CA GLY A 116 11.99 7.59 2.97
C GLY A 116 10.81 7.32 3.89
N THR A 117 9.70 7.98 3.62
CA THR A 117 8.43 7.81 4.34
C THR A 117 7.57 6.78 3.62
N TYR A 118 7.05 5.83 4.38
CA TYR A 118 6.21 4.75 3.89
C TYR A 118 4.79 4.88 4.44
N GLU A 119 3.83 4.74 3.55
CA GLU A 119 2.43 4.48 3.89
C GLU A 119 2.22 2.97 3.96
N ILE A 120 1.84 2.50 5.15
CA ILE A 120 1.60 1.09 5.43
C ILE A 120 0.12 0.92 5.71
N VAL A 121 -0.52 0.02 4.97
CA VAL A 121 -1.93 -0.33 5.17
C VAL A 121 -2.02 -1.80 5.57
N MET A 122 -2.69 -2.09 6.67
CA MET A 122 -2.84 -3.46 7.19
C MET A 122 -4.29 -3.80 7.52
N ALA A 123 -4.65 -5.06 7.38
CA ALA A 123 -5.95 -5.59 7.81
C ALA A 123 -5.79 -7.02 8.35
N CYS A 124 -6.53 -7.37 9.41
CA CYS A 124 -6.53 -8.72 9.97
C CYS A 124 -7.84 -9.46 9.67
N GLY A 125 -7.84 -10.38 8.71
CA GLY A 125 -8.97 -11.30 8.50
C GLY A 125 -9.04 -12.36 9.60
N GLY A 126 -10.23 -12.70 10.07
CA GLY A 126 -10.45 -13.76 11.06
C GLY A 126 -11.89 -13.80 11.56
N GLU A 127 -12.18 -14.69 12.50
CA GLU A 127 -13.51 -14.69 13.14
C GLU A 127 -13.61 -13.65 14.27
N ALA A 128 -12.59 -13.58 15.12
CA ALA A 128 -12.49 -12.67 16.26
C ALA A 128 -11.06 -12.62 16.81
N GLY A 129 -10.82 -11.70 17.75
CA GLY A 129 -9.54 -11.56 18.46
C GLY A 129 -8.71 -10.38 17.94
N ASN A 130 -7.50 -10.28 18.45
CA ASN A 130 -6.57 -9.21 18.13
C ASN A 130 -5.21 -9.78 17.74
N VAL A 131 -4.54 -9.07 16.84
CA VAL A 131 -3.14 -9.33 16.48
C VAL A 131 -2.34 -8.09 16.82
N ALA A 132 -1.37 -8.23 17.72
CA ALA A 132 -0.37 -7.20 17.96
C ALA A 132 0.64 -7.24 16.81
N VAL A 133 0.75 -6.16 16.04
CA VAL A 133 1.74 -6.02 14.98
C VAL A 133 2.84 -5.06 15.43
N ASN A 134 4.09 -5.49 15.35
CA ASN A 134 5.25 -4.66 15.58
C ASN A 134 5.91 -4.35 14.23
N VAL A 135 5.95 -3.07 13.86
CA VAL A 135 6.61 -2.57 12.64
C VAL A 135 7.82 -1.74 13.05
N SER A 136 9.01 -2.33 12.91
CA SER A 136 10.30 -1.73 13.29
C SER A 136 10.29 -1.05 14.68
N GLY A 137 9.74 -1.72 15.68
CA GLY A 137 9.65 -1.24 17.07
C GLY A 137 8.32 -0.57 17.43
N ASN A 138 7.54 -0.13 16.44
CA ASN A 138 6.24 0.48 16.65
C ASN A 138 5.16 -0.60 16.80
N LYS A 139 4.49 -0.64 17.96
CA LYS A 139 3.46 -1.64 18.26
C LYS A 139 2.06 -1.12 17.98
N TRP A 140 1.28 -1.93 17.27
CA TRP A 140 -0.09 -1.67 16.86
C TRP A 140 -0.95 -2.88 17.20
N THR A 141 -2.24 -2.68 17.39
CA THR A 141 -3.19 -3.77 17.62
C THR A 141 -4.24 -3.74 16.52
N LEU A 142 -4.31 -4.81 15.74
CA LEU A 142 -5.31 -4.99 14.70
C LEU A 142 -6.45 -5.85 15.24
N GLN A 143 -7.68 -5.38 15.08
CA GLN A 143 -8.86 -6.18 15.39
C GLN A 143 -9.15 -7.11 14.22
N CYS A 144 -9.25 -8.41 14.50
CA CYS A 144 -9.53 -9.41 13.49
C CYS A 144 -11.03 -9.62 13.35
N GLY A 145 -11.49 -9.73 12.10
CA GLY A 145 -12.90 -9.96 11.81
C GLY A 145 -13.17 -10.36 10.37
N PRO A 146 -14.41 -10.76 10.05
CA PRO A 146 -14.77 -11.22 8.70
C PRO A 146 -14.81 -10.08 7.67
N LYS A 147 -14.84 -8.83 8.15
CA LYS A 147 -14.72 -7.60 7.36
C LYS A 147 -13.73 -6.68 8.07
N PRO A 148 -12.42 -6.94 7.95
CA PRO A 148 -11.45 -6.21 8.73
C PRO A 148 -11.35 -4.76 8.27
N ALA A 149 -11.31 -3.83 9.23
CA ALA A 149 -11.07 -2.43 8.94
C ALA A 149 -9.58 -2.21 8.61
N PRO A 150 -9.25 -1.54 7.50
CA PRO A 150 -7.88 -1.14 7.22
C PRO A 150 -7.33 -0.20 8.30
N VAL A 151 -6.08 -0.44 8.70
CA VAL A 151 -5.31 0.45 9.57
C VAL A 151 -4.21 1.07 8.71
N HIS A 152 -4.16 2.39 8.69
CA HIS A 152 -3.16 3.17 7.97
C HIS A 152 -2.10 3.67 8.95
N LEU A 153 -0.84 3.52 8.58
CA LEU A 153 0.31 3.94 9.34
C LEU A 153 1.26 4.68 8.42
N THR A 154 1.95 5.65 8.98
CA THR A 154 3.08 6.31 8.33
C THR A 154 4.34 6.00 9.11
N MET A 155 5.39 5.58 8.42
CA MET A 155 6.68 5.28 9.04
C MET A 155 7.80 5.87 8.20
N THR A 156 8.76 6.55 8.82
CA THR A 156 9.94 7.07 8.14
C THR A 156 11.13 6.15 8.41
N LEU A 157 11.77 5.70 7.34
CA LEU A 157 13.04 4.99 7.35
C LEU A 157 14.20 5.94 7.10
N THR A 158 15.30 5.69 7.77
CA THR A 158 16.55 6.42 7.58
C THR A 158 17.61 5.48 7.01
N ALA A 159 18.71 6.04 6.48
CA ALA A 159 19.82 5.23 5.97
C ALA A 159 20.49 4.33 7.04
N ALA A 160 20.29 4.62 8.33
CA ALA A 160 20.80 3.78 9.42
C ALA A 160 19.99 2.49 9.61
N ASP A 161 18.70 2.51 9.25
CA ASP A 161 17.74 1.43 9.47
C ASP A 161 16.98 1.12 8.17
N PRO A 162 17.62 0.47 7.17
CA PRO A 162 17.01 0.21 5.87
C PRO A 162 16.05 -0.99 5.89
N GLU A 163 15.71 -1.54 7.06
CA GLU A 163 14.89 -2.74 7.17
C GLU A 163 13.57 -2.46 7.90
N ILE A 164 12.47 -2.86 7.26
CA ILE A 164 11.16 -2.95 7.90
C ILE A 164 10.99 -4.37 8.42
N THR A 165 10.89 -4.53 9.73
CA THR A 165 10.50 -5.81 10.34
C THR A 165 9.04 -5.74 10.75
N LEU A 166 8.21 -6.62 10.18
CA LEU A 166 6.82 -6.80 10.58
C LEU A 166 6.70 -8.10 11.37
N ASP A 167 6.38 -8.00 12.66
CA ASP A 167 6.12 -9.15 13.54
C ASP A 167 4.66 -9.13 14.01
N ALA A 168 3.92 -10.21 13.77
CA ALA A 168 2.50 -10.32 14.09
C ALA A 168 2.25 -11.37 15.17
N THR A 169 1.89 -10.95 16.38
CA THR A 169 1.59 -11.81 17.53
C THR A 169 0.08 -11.86 17.81
N PRO A 170 -0.62 -12.98 17.53
CA PRO A 170 -2.04 -13.13 17.83
C PRO A 170 -2.32 -13.34 19.32
N ASP A 171 -3.45 -12.84 19.80
CA ASP A 171 -4.00 -13.23 21.10
C ASP A 171 -4.52 -14.68 21.11
N ALA A 172 -5.02 -15.14 22.26
CA ALA A 172 -5.50 -16.52 22.41
C ALA A 172 -6.71 -16.85 21.51
N THR A 173 -7.52 -15.85 21.14
CA THR A 173 -8.71 -16.01 20.31
C THR A 173 -8.36 -16.08 18.83
N ALA A 174 -7.40 -15.26 18.40
CA ALA A 174 -6.95 -15.17 17.01
C ALA A 174 -5.95 -16.29 16.63
N ARG A 175 -5.29 -16.93 17.60
CA ARG A 175 -4.22 -17.91 17.35
C ARG A 175 -4.66 -19.05 16.43
N GLY A 176 -4.01 -19.17 15.28
CA GLY A 176 -4.32 -20.18 14.25
C GLY A 176 -5.63 -19.93 13.50
N ARG A 177 -6.26 -18.77 13.68
CA ARG A 177 -7.57 -18.42 13.11
C ARG A 177 -7.59 -16.99 12.54
N TYR A 178 -6.41 -16.50 12.13
CA TYR A 178 -6.23 -15.16 11.57
C TYR A 178 -5.39 -15.22 10.30
N ALA A 179 -5.59 -14.22 9.45
CA ALA A 179 -4.74 -13.91 8.32
C ALA A 179 -4.48 -12.41 8.29
N LEU A 180 -3.20 -12.03 8.21
CA LEU A 180 -2.81 -10.64 8.07
C LEU A 180 -2.59 -10.32 6.59
N ALA A 181 -3.14 -9.22 6.12
CA ALA A 181 -2.71 -8.59 4.87
C ALA A 181 -2.03 -7.26 5.20
N TYR A 182 -0.98 -6.93 4.46
CA TYR A 182 -0.31 -5.65 4.53
C TYR A 182 0.06 -5.17 3.13
N SER A 183 0.19 -3.86 2.95
CA SER A 183 0.74 -3.18 1.78
C SER A 183 1.66 -2.06 2.27
N MET A 184 2.79 -1.86 1.62
CA MET A 184 3.74 -0.79 1.94
C MET A 184 4.09 -0.03 0.66
N GLN A 185 3.87 1.27 0.66
CA GLN A 185 4.18 2.14 -0.48
C GLN A 185 5.04 3.30 -0.01
N LEU A 186 6.04 3.66 -0.82
CA LEU A 186 6.81 4.88 -0.59
C LEU A 186 5.88 6.09 -0.78
N SER A 187 6.00 7.12 0.05
CA SER A 187 5.15 8.31 -0.02
C SER A 187 5.27 8.99 -1.38
N GLU A 188 4.20 9.66 -1.84
CA GLU A 188 4.21 10.36 -3.13
C GLU A 188 5.34 11.42 -3.21
N ASP A 189 5.65 12.07 -2.09
CA ASP A 189 6.70 13.08 -2.02
C ASP A 189 8.10 12.46 -2.17
N ASP A 190 8.35 11.32 -1.52
CA ASP A 190 9.63 10.60 -1.67
C ASP A 190 9.75 9.96 -3.06
N GLN A 191 8.65 9.48 -3.66
CA GLN A 191 8.64 9.03 -5.06
C GLN A 191 9.03 10.17 -6.01
N LYS A 192 8.44 11.36 -5.83
CA LYS A 192 8.79 12.56 -6.60
C LYS A 192 10.25 12.96 -6.39
N GLN A 193 10.77 12.85 -5.16
CA GLN A 193 12.17 13.15 -4.87
C GLN A 193 13.10 12.20 -5.62
N LEU A 194 12.82 10.89 -5.62
CA LEU A 194 13.61 9.92 -6.41
C LEU A 194 13.57 10.23 -7.91
N MET A 195 12.39 10.61 -8.44
CA MET A 195 12.27 11.03 -9.84
C MET A 195 13.08 12.29 -10.13
N TYR A 196 13.04 13.28 -9.23
CA TYR A 196 13.85 14.49 -9.34
C TYR A 196 15.35 14.19 -9.31
N ASP A 197 15.79 13.33 -8.40
CA ASP A 197 17.21 12.93 -8.27
C ASP A 197 17.70 12.21 -9.53
N ALA A 198 16.88 11.34 -10.10
CA ALA A 198 17.17 10.67 -11.37
C ALA A 198 17.26 11.68 -12.53
N ASP A 199 16.32 12.61 -12.65
CA ASP A 199 16.28 13.61 -13.73
C ASP A 199 17.46 14.60 -13.63
N ALA A 200 17.77 15.07 -12.42
CA ALA A 200 18.81 16.06 -12.16
C ALA A 200 20.20 15.62 -12.68
N VAL A 201 20.52 14.33 -12.59
CA VAL A 201 21.82 13.80 -13.06
C VAL A 201 21.86 13.52 -14.56
N VAL A 202 20.72 13.34 -15.21
CA VAL A 202 20.63 13.20 -16.67
C VAL A 202 20.66 14.57 -17.34
N GLY A 203 20.04 15.56 -16.71
CA GLY A 203 19.90 16.92 -17.20
C GLY A 203 18.83 17.04 -18.29
N SER A 204 18.47 18.28 -18.64
CA SER A 204 17.53 18.55 -19.73
C SER A 204 18.17 18.35 -21.11
N SER A 205 17.36 18.00 -22.13
CA SER A 205 17.72 18.18 -23.54
C SER A 205 16.75 19.18 -24.14
N ASP A 206 17.27 20.15 -24.87
CA ASP A 206 16.44 21.08 -25.64
C ASP A 206 16.06 20.48 -27.01
N GLU A 207 16.71 19.40 -27.45
CA GLU A 207 16.62 18.94 -28.85
C GLU A 207 15.89 17.59 -29.04
N PHE A 208 16.14 16.58 -28.21
CA PHE A 208 15.59 15.23 -28.43
C PHE A 208 15.14 14.58 -27.12
N GLY A 209 14.06 13.79 -27.20
CA GLY A 209 13.21 13.42 -26.07
C GLY A 209 13.92 13.05 -24.76
N SER A 210 13.40 13.59 -23.66
CA SER A 210 13.64 13.11 -22.30
C SER A 210 12.41 12.37 -21.78
N GLY A 211 12.63 11.50 -20.81
CA GLY A 211 11.57 10.79 -20.12
C GLY A 211 12.07 10.23 -18.80
N GLY A 212 11.15 9.84 -17.95
CA GLY A 212 11.46 9.26 -16.65
C GLY A 212 10.19 8.83 -15.95
N GLY A 213 10.36 8.11 -14.84
CA GLY A 213 9.25 7.60 -14.07
C GLY A 213 9.70 6.84 -12.84
N PHE A 214 8.80 6.77 -11.86
CA PHE A 214 8.93 5.87 -10.73
C PHE A 214 8.60 4.44 -11.18
N LEU A 215 9.40 3.45 -10.73
CA LEU A 215 9.32 2.08 -11.20
C LEU A 215 8.28 1.26 -10.42
N ALA A 216 6.99 1.45 -10.70
CA ALA A 216 5.96 0.59 -10.12
C ALA A 216 5.83 -0.79 -10.80
N ALA A 217 6.25 -0.87 -12.06
CA ALA A 217 6.27 -2.06 -12.90
C ALA A 217 7.29 -1.86 -14.05
N ASP A 218 7.26 -2.75 -15.05
CA ASP A 218 7.98 -2.54 -16.31
C ASP A 218 7.55 -1.22 -16.96
N LEU A 219 8.53 -0.42 -17.39
CA LEU A 219 8.29 0.78 -18.18
C LEU A 219 8.60 0.48 -19.65
N ASP A 220 7.63 0.71 -20.52
CA ASP A 220 7.81 0.68 -21.98
C ASP A 220 7.49 2.06 -22.53
N VAL A 221 8.53 2.79 -22.95
CA VAL A 221 8.38 4.13 -23.51
C VAL A 221 8.86 4.16 -24.94
N ARG A 222 7.92 4.48 -25.83
CA ARG A 222 8.15 4.74 -27.24
C ARG A 222 8.15 6.24 -27.49
N ASP A 223 9.25 6.76 -28.03
CA ASP A 223 9.33 8.16 -28.43
C ASP A 223 9.39 8.27 -29.96
N GLU A 224 8.26 8.66 -30.56
CA GLU A 224 8.12 8.75 -32.01
C GLU A 224 9.03 9.80 -32.65
N ARG A 225 9.61 10.72 -31.87
CA ARG A 225 10.57 11.73 -32.35
C ARG A 225 11.96 11.13 -32.58
N ILE A 226 12.28 10.02 -31.90
CA ILE A 226 13.57 9.34 -32.05
C ILE A 226 13.50 8.40 -33.26
N LYS A 227 14.08 8.82 -34.38
CA LYS A 227 14.10 8.08 -35.65
C LYS A 227 15.47 7.43 -35.88
N ALA A 228 15.68 6.88 -37.08
CA ALA A 228 16.98 6.40 -37.52
C ALA A 228 18.07 7.48 -37.41
N GLY A 229 19.24 7.14 -36.87
CA GLY A 229 20.32 8.10 -36.65
C GLY A 229 21.33 7.64 -35.60
N LYS A 230 22.34 8.48 -35.36
CA LYS A 230 23.32 8.30 -34.29
C LYS A 230 22.93 9.18 -33.10
N TYR A 231 22.95 8.60 -31.90
CA TYR A 231 22.55 9.24 -30.67
C TYR A 231 23.55 8.94 -29.55
N THR A 232 23.67 9.85 -28.60
CA THR A 232 24.08 9.55 -27.23
C THR A 232 22.81 9.29 -26.43
N PHE A 233 22.73 8.14 -25.77
CA PHE A 233 21.69 7.85 -24.80
C PHE A 233 22.28 7.99 -23.40
N THR A 234 21.68 8.86 -22.58
CA THR A 234 22.06 9.06 -21.17
C THR A 234 20.95 8.53 -20.29
N PHE A 235 21.29 7.74 -19.28
CA PHE A 235 20.33 7.09 -18.39
C PHE A 235 20.79 7.13 -16.95
N SER A 236 19.86 7.34 -16.02
CA SER A 236 20.09 7.23 -14.59
C SER A 236 19.03 6.35 -13.95
N CYS A 237 19.40 5.73 -12.82
CA CYS A 237 18.46 5.14 -11.89
C CYS A 237 18.83 5.59 -10.47
N ALA A 238 17.87 6.08 -9.71
CA ALA A 238 18.02 6.48 -8.31
C ALA A 238 17.13 5.59 -7.43
N GLY A 239 17.67 5.01 -6.36
CA GLY A 239 16.91 4.14 -5.44
C GLY A 239 17.72 2.94 -4.95
N GLU A 240 17.08 1.76 -4.87
CA GLU A 240 17.76 0.48 -4.61
C GLU A 240 17.67 -0.49 -5.78
N GLY A 241 18.48 -1.53 -5.74
CA GLY A 241 18.47 -2.60 -6.72
C GLY A 241 19.07 -2.18 -8.06
N TRP A 242 18.61 -2.85 -9.11
CA TRP A 242 19.06 -2.61 -10.48
C TRP A 242 17.90 -2.66 -11.46
N VAL A 243 18.11 -2.09 -12.63
CA VAL A 243 17.20 -2.15 -13.78
C VAL A 243 17.90 -2.74 -14.99
N LYS A 244 17.16 -3.48 -15.81
CA LYS A 244 17.61 -3.90 -17.14
C LYS A 244 16.99 -2.98 -18.16
N VAL A 245 17.83 -2.24 -18.87
CA VAL A 245 17.41 -1.32 -19.92
C VAL A 245 17.64 -2.01 -21.26
N LYS A 246 16.64 -1.97 -22.12
CA LYS A 246 16.72 -2.40 -23.51
C LYS A 246 16.31 -1.24 -24.41
N ILE A 247 17.09 -1.05 -25.46
CA ILE A 247 16.84 -0.06 -26.49
C ILE A 247 16.67 -0.82 -27.81
N GLY A 248 15.59 -0.53 -28.52
CA GLY A 248 15.26 -1.25 -29.75
C GLY A 248 14.40 -0.44 -30.70
N ASN A 249 13.85 -1.15 -31.68
CA ASN A 249 12.81 -0.65 -32.56
C ASN A 249 11.45 -0.58 -31.84
N SER A 250 10.42 -0.05 -32.52
CA SER A 250 9.11 0.29 -31.96
C SER A 250 8.41 -0.84 -31.19
N ASP A 251 8.64 -2.10 -31.59
CA ASP A 251 8.01 -3.30 -31.03
C ASP A 251 8.98 -4.17 -30.24
N MET A 252 10.22 -3.69 -30.00
CA MET A 252 11.29 -4.40 -29.30
C MET A 252 11.63 -5.79 -29.88
N THR A 253 11.21 -6.09 -31.12
CA THR A 253 11.58 -7.34 -31.81
C THR A 253 13.08 -7.39 -32.13
N ARG A 254 13.70 -6.22 -32.28
CA ARG A 254 15.14 -6.06 -32.45
C ARG A 254 15.71 -5.16 -31.36
N VAL A 255 16.27 -5.78 -30.34
CA VAL A 255 17.07 -5.09 -29.32
C VAL A 255 18.41 -4.67 -29.92
N ILE A 256 18.66 -3.37 -29.97
CA ILE A 256 19.90 -2.75 -30.47
C ILE A 256 20.94 -2.71 -29.36
N LYS A 257 20.52 -2.38 -28.14
CA LYS A 257 21.37 -2.34 -26.95
C LYS A 257 20.61 -2.89 -25.76
N SER A 258 21.28 -3.65 -24.91
CA SER A 258 20.78 -4.00 -23.59
C SER A 258 21.90 -3.90 -22.58
N TYR A 259 21.60 -3.40 -21.40
CA TYR A 259 22.53 -3.33 -20.29
C TYR A 259 21.77 -3.33 -18.97
N GLN A 260 22.49 -3.60 -17.90
CA GLN A 260 21.99 -3.51 -16.53
C GLN A 260 22.61 -2.27 -15.88
N LYS A 261 21.80 -1.55 -15.10
CA LYS A 261 22.22 -0.35 -14.36
C LYS A 261 21.75 -0.48 -12.92
N ASP A 262 22.70 -0.38 -11.99
CA ASP A 262 22.38 -0.26 -10.58
C ASP A 262 21.78 1.12 -10.30
N CYS A 263 20.85 1.19 -9.34
CA CYS A 263 20.15 2.42 -8.97
C CYS A 263 20.98 3.27 -8.00
N ASP A 264 22.18 3.64 -8.43
CA ASP A 264 23.20 4.34 -7.65
C ASP A 264 23.11 5.88 -7.71
N GLY A 265 22.06 6.41 -8.35
CA GLY A 265 21.86 7.84 -8.55
C GLY A 265 22.85 8.48 -9.54
N LYS A 266 23.59 7.68 -10.33
CA LYS A 266 24.55 8.21 -11.32
C LYS A 266 24.05 8.00 -12.74
N ALA A 267 24.27 8.99 -13.59
CA ALA A 267 24.04 8.87 -15.01
C ALA A 267 25.09 7.99 -15.70
N THR A 268 24.69 7.33 -16.78
CA THR A 268 25.56 6.56 -17.67
C THR A 268 25.17 6.87 -19.11
N GLY A 269 26.14 7.39 -19.88
CA GLY A 269 25.97 7.73 -21.29
C GLY A 269 26.63 6.70 -22.20
N PHE A 270 25.99 6.36 -23.32
CA PHE A 270 26.60 5.54 -24.36
C PHE A 270 25.99 5.79 -25.74
N ASP A 271 26.74 5.37 -26.76
CA ASP A 271 26.38 5.61 -28.15
C ASP A 271 25.39 4.57 -28.65
N VAL A 272 24.37 5.02 -29.38
CA VAL A 272 23.36 4.18 -30.02
C VAL A 272 23.21 4.61 -31.47
N THR A 273 23.22 3.64 -32.39
CA THR A 273 22.87 3.87 -33.79
C THR A 273 21.57 3.14 -34.10
N LEU A 274 20.53 3.90 -34.38
CA LEU A 274 19.21 3.40 -34.75
C LEU A 274 19.16 3.19 -36.29
N PRO A 275 18.82 1.98 -36.78
CA PRO A 275 18.79 1.71 -38.21
C PRO A 275 17.61 2.42 -38.91
N ALA A 276 17.67 2.50 -40.24
CA ALA A 276 16.60 3.10 -41.05
C ALA A 276 15.24 2.46 -40.74
N GLY A 277 14.19 3.29 -40.65
CA GLY A 277 12.82 2.84 -40.41
C GLY A 277 12.48 2.46 -38.96
N THR A 278 13.39 2.63 -37.99
CA THR A 278 13.07 2.37 -36.58
C THR A 278 12.64 3.62 -35.83
N ILE A 279 11.75 3.42 -34.85
CA ILE A 279 11.45 4.36 -33.77
C ILE A 279 12.21 3.88 -32.54
N GLY A 280 12.86 4.80 -31.82
CA GLY A 280 13.52 4.47 -30.56
C GLY A 280 12.51 4.11 -29.48
N THR A 281 12.64 2.89 -28.95
CA THR A 281 11.90 2.43 -27.77
C THR A 281 12.88 2.12 -26.65
N VAL A 282 12.53 2.52 -25.43
CA VAL A 282 13.24 2.19 -24.19
C VAL A 282 12.33 1.32 -23.35
N MET A 283 12.77 0.10 -23.06
CA MET A 283 12.11 -0.79 -22.11
C MET A 283 12.98 -0.93 -20.88
N VAL A 284 12.41 -0.70 -19.70
CA VAL A 284 13.07 -0.80 -18.40
C VAL A 284 12.36 -1.87 -17.59
N THR A 285 13.08 -2.93 -17.25
CA THR A 285 12.60 -4.01 -16.37
C THR A 285 13.30 -3.88 -15.02
N PRO A 286 12.60 -3.48 -13.94
CA PRO A 286 13.17 -3.41 -12.60
C PRO A 286 13.47 -4.80 -12.02
N SER A 287 14.52 -4.88 -11.20
CA SER A 287 14.69 -5.97 -10.24
C SER A 287 13.62 -5.90 -9.13
N PRO A 288 13.35 -6.99 -8.40
CA PRO A 288 12.42 -6.97 -7.26
C PRO A 288 12.78 -5.95 -6.17
N TYR A 289 14.05 -5.51 -6.10
CA TYR A 289 14.51 -4.50 -5.15
C TYR A 289 14.33 -3.06 -5.65
N ALA A 290 14.32 -2.85 -6.98
CA ALA A 290 14.13 -1.53 -7.58
C ALA A 290 12.65 -1.17 -7.76
N GLU A 291 11.81 -2.18 -7.92
CA GLU A 291 10.36 -2.04 -7.98
C GLU A 291 9.82 -1.29 -6.74
N ASN A 292 8.99 -0.26 -6.96
CA ASN A 292 8.50 0.74 -5.99
C ASN A 292 9.56 1.31 -5.04
N GLN A 293 10.82 1.32 -5.46
CA GLN A 293 11.93 1.80 -4.63
C GLN A 293 12.97 2.56 -5.45
N ALA A 294 12.73 2.73 -6.74
CA ALA A 294 13.62 3.44 -7.62
C ALA A 294 12.85 4.20 -8.68
N ALA A 295 13.48 5.26 -9.16
CA ALA A 295 13.04 6.03 -10.30
C ALA A 295 14.15 6.05 -11.36
N VAL A 296 13.73 6.23 -12.60
CA VAL A 296 14.64 6.31 -13.75
C VAL A 296 14.40 7.59 -14.52
N ALA A 297 15.46 8.08 -15.15
CA ALA A 297 15.39 9.13 -16.14
C ALA A 297 16.31 8.81 -17.30
N TRP A 298 15.97 9.32 -18.48
CA TRP A 298 16.80 9.19 -19.66
C TRP A 298 16.64 10.36 -20.62
N ARG A 299 17.64 10.48 -21.48
CA ARG A 299 17.73 11.53 -22.49
C ARG A 299 18.41 11.01 -23.74
N TRP A 300 17.94 11.49 -24.88
CA TRP A 300 18.54 11.25 -26.18
C TRP A 300 19.18 12.54 -26.68
N ASP A 301 20.44 12.47 -27.12
CA ASP A 301 21.12 13.59 -27.78
C ASP A 301 21.57 13.12 -29.16
N ARG A 302 21.19 13.83 -30.23
CA ARG A 302 21.60 13.44 -31.58
C ARG A 302 23.07 13.82 -31.81
N ARG A 303 23.78 12.99 -32.56
CA ARG A 303 25.17 13.23 -33.00
C ARG A 303 25.27 13.56 -34.47
#